data_AF-A0AAV2RL55-F1
#
_entry.id   AF-A0AAV2RL55-F1
#
_cell.length_a   1.000
_cell.length_b   1.000
_cell.length_c   1.000
_cell.angle_alpha   90.00
_cell.angle_beta   90.00
_cell.angle_gamma   90.00
#
_symmetry.space_group_name_H-M   'P 1'
#
loop_
_entity.id
_entity.type
_entity.pdbx_description
1 polymer ?
#
loop_
_entity_poly.entity_id
_entity_poly.type
_entity_poly.pdbx_seq_one_letter_code
_entity_poly.pdbx_strand_id
1 'polypeptide(L)'
;QSYAVNMGYKSATKIPWTWYSTIYFLCIVSHSYSVKASNEDIKDALQEFRTFIGEKLDGFESRMNIFNDTLTMVDTRFSNIDNTFSRIDNKVSIMQAMVDKRFSNIDNTFNETLTMVDRRFSNIDNTFSRIDNKVSIMQAKLEELNSTMVNISTDLVKGHIYMSENITEELNNLSNHVEALIIDDLKSNIVNITEQLAKDHTTTKKCITMQEKLFTEFRDMEDYMADELINVTTTVKSSIIKELNTNIINISTQIEDLEEHMNAADTNLLNCTIMNNKAINSSQYQWHIVDTDRFVRFPQEMNWDDARALCRGCGMDLYKPKNIVAVAKYLEDNFSDKWYWLGARGNGANQAWLSGGVVSRSDPWYRDYYKHVGTSDCLQLITYNGEPAKGTVLGTASCTNRTNIDVLCG
;
A
#
# COMPACT_ATOMS: atom_id res chain seq x y z
N GLN A 1 -149.85 -75.82 17.53
CA GLN A 1 -149.77 -77.26 17.22
C GLN A 1 -149.85 -78.01 18.55
N SER A 2 -150.84 -78.83 18.87
CA SER A 2 -151.36 -80.03 18.19
C SER A 2 -150.48 -81.28 18.36
N TYR A 3 -150.45 -81.82 19.58
CA TYR A 3 -150.21 -83.24 19.82
C TYR A 3 -151.33 -83.81 20.69
N ALA A 4 -152.24 -84.54 20.05
CA ALA A 4 -153.13 -85.46 20.74
C ALA A 4 -152.53 -86.86 20.60
N VAL A 5 -152.31 -87.54 21.73
CA VAL A 5 -152.06 -88.99 21.75
C VAL A 5 -153.35 -89.64 22.23
N ASN A 6 -153.79 -90.69 21.53
CA ASN A 6 -155.16 -91.17 21.60
C ASN A 6 -155.24 -92.68 21.88
N MET A 7 -156.29 -93.08 22.59
CA MET A 7 -156.77 -94.44 22.85
C MET A 7 -155.92 -95.39 23.72
N GLY A 8 -156.55 -95.88 24.78
CA GLY A 8 -156.11 -96.98 25.64
C GLY A 8 -157.25 -97.56 26.50
N TYR A 9 -158.50 -97.43 26.03
CA TYR A 9 -159.70 -97.73 26.81
C TYR A 9 -159.91 -99.23 27.05
N LYS A 10 -160.07 -99.64 28.32
CA LYS A 10 -160.92 -100.77 28.73
C LYS A 10 -161.35 -100.65 30.21
N SER A 11 -162.48 -101.29 30.54
CA SER A 11 -163.04 -101.47 31.89
C SER A 11 -163.16 -100.22 32.80
N ALA A 12 -164.14 -99.38 32.47
CA ALA A 12 -165.15 -98.85 33.39
C ALA A 12 -164.79 -98.59 34.89
N THR A 13 -164.53 -97.32 35.21
CA THR A 13 -165.15 -96.67 36.38
C THR A 13 -165.81 -95.36 35.94
N LYS A 14 -167.00 -95.04 36.48
CA LYS A 14 -167.66 -93.76 36.22
C LYS A 14 -167.05 -92.68 37.13
N ILE A 15 -166.02 -91.99 36.66
CA ILE A 15 -165.43 -90.87 37.39
C ILE A 15 -166.44 -89.69 37.36
N PRO A 16 -166.84 -89.10 38.50
CA PRO A 16 -167.83 -88.02 38.54
C PRO A 16 -167.37 -86.72 37.88
N TRP A 17 -168.33 -85.88 37.45
CA TRP A 17 -168.10 -84.54 36.86
C TRP A 17 -167.20 -83.63 37.72
N THR A 18 -167.20 -83.80 39.05
CA THR A 18 -166.33 -83.06 39.97
C THR A 18 -164.84 -83.24 39.68
N TRP A 19 -164.42 -84.40 39.14
CA TRP A 19 -163.02 -84.68 38.83
C TRP A 19 -162.53 -83.98 37.55
N TYR A 20 -163.41 -83.77 36.56
CA TYR A 20 -163.07 -82.92 35.41
C TYR A 20 -162.83 -81.48 35.86
N SER A 21 -163.63 -80.98 36.81
CA SER A 21 -163.42 -79.65 37.40
C SER A 21 -162.08 -79.57 38.16
N THR A 22 -161.72 -80.55 38.98
CA THR A 22 -160.45 -80.51 39.72
C THR A 22 -159.23 -80.67 38.82
N ILE A 23 -159.27 -81.54 37.81
CA ILE A 23 -158.18 -81.68 36.83
C ILE A 23 -158.00 -80.38 36.04
N TYR A 24 -159.08 -79.77 35.55
CA TYR A 24 -159.01 -78.51 34.81
C TYR A 24 -158.48 -77.36 35.68
N PHE A 25 -158.92 -77.28 36.95
CA PHE A 25 -158.42 -76.29 37.91
C PHE A 25 -156.93 -76.52 38.23
N LEU A 26 -156.50 -77.77 38.42
CA LEU A 26 -155.09 -78.12 38.62
C LEU A 26 -154.22 -77.77 37.41
N CYS A 27 -154.71 -77.97 36.18
CA CYS A 27 -154.01 -77.54 34.95
C CYS A 27 -153.91 -76.01 34.82
N ILE A 28 -154.96 -75.26 35.18
CA ILE A 28 -154.91 -73.79 35.19
C ILE A 28 -153.96 -73.29 36.27
N VAL A 29 -153.98 -73.89 37.47
CA VAL A 29 -153.06 -73.54 38.57
C VAL A 29 -151.62 -73.88 38.19
N SER A 30 -151.32 -75.07 37.67
CA SER A 30 -149.96 -75.44 37.28
C SER A 30 -149.43 -74.60 36.10
N HIS A 31 -150.27 -74.28 35.12
CA HIS A 31 -149.89 -73.36 34.04
C HIS A 31 -149.68 -71.94 34.56
N SER A 32 -150.53 -71.44 35.47
CA SER A 32 -150.35 -70.13 36.11
C SER A 32 -149.08 -70.06 36.95
N TYR A 33 -148.74 -71.11 37.70
CA TYR A 33 -147.46 -71.21 38.42
C TYR A 33 -146.26 -71.29 37.47
N SER A 34 -146.33 -72.07 36.40
CA SER A 34 -145.26 -72.18 35.39
C SER A 34 -145.03 -70.84 34.65
N VAL A 35 -146.11 -70.12 34.32
CA VAL A 35 -146.03 -68.78 33.71
C VAL A 35 -145.55 -67.73 34.72
N LYS A 36 -145.86 -67.86 36.01
CA LYS A 36 -145.28 -66.99 37.05
C LYS A 36 -143.78 -67.22 37.22
N ALA A 37 -143.35 -68.47 37.37
CA ALA A 37 -141.94 -68.82 37.46
C ALA A 37 -141.17 -68.32 36.23
N SER A 38 -141.65 -68.60 35.02
CA SER A 38 -141.03 -68.09 33.78
C SER A 38 -140.99 -66.55 33.69
N ASN A 39 -141.98 -65.84 34.26
CA ASN A 39 -141.97 -64.37 34.36
C ASN A 39 -141.08 -63.85 35.50
N GLU A 40 -140.65 -64.69 36.43
CA GLU A 40 -139.66 -64.37 37.47
C GLU A 40 -138.24 -64.66 36.93
N ASP A 41 -138.02 -65.81 36.29
CA ASP A 41 -136.80 -66.13 35.52
C ASP A 41 -136.45 -65.01 34.51
N ILE A 42 -137.46 -64.49 33.79
CA ILE A 42 -137.28 -63.37 32.83
C ILE A 42 -136.95 -62.04 33.54
N LYS A 43 -137.51 -61.76 34.73
CA LYS A 43 -137.16 -60.54 35.47
C LYS A 43 -135.73 -60.61 35.99
N ASP A 44 -135.33 -61.77 36.51
CA ASP A 44 -134.01 -61.96 37.09
C ASP A 44 -132.95 -61.90 35.99
N ALA A 45 -133.17 -62.56 34.84
CA ALA A 45 -132.31 -62.42 33.66
C ALA A 45 -132.24 -60.96 33.12
N LEU A 46 -133.34 -60.21 33.14
CA LEU A 46 -133.34 -58.78 32.79
C LEU A 46 -132.62 -57.92 33.83
N GLN A 47 -132.62 -58.32 35.10
CA GLN A 47 -131.92 -57.62 36.17
C GLN A 47 -130.42 -57.93 36.18
N GLU A 48 -130.01 -59.17 35.91
CA GLU A 48 -128.62 -59.56 35.64
C GLU A 48 -128.08 -58.80 34.43
N PHE A 49 -128.83 -58.77 33.32
CA PHE A 49 -128.45 -58.00 32.13
C PHE A 49 -128.33 -56.50 32.42
N ARG A 50 -129.25 -55.92 33.22
CA ARG A 50 -129.15 -54.53 33.68
C ARG A 50 -127.85 -54.29 34.47
N THR A 51 -127.54 -55.16 35.42
CA THR A 51 -126.32 -55.06 36.26
C THR A 51 -125.06 -55.17 35.39
N PHE A 52 -124.99 -56.17 34.51
CA PHE A 52 -123.86 -56.35 33.58
C PHE A 52 -123.66 -55.11 32.68
N ILE A 53 -124.73 -54.56 32.12
CA ILE A 53 -124.65 -53.33 31.30
C ILE A 53 -124.20 -52.13 32.16
N GLY A 54 -124.65 -52.03 33.42
CA GLY A 54 -124.16 -51.07 34.39
C GLY A 54 -122.63 -51.17 34.57
N GLU A 55 -122.13 -52.33 34.98
CA GLU A 55 -120.68 -52.58 35.16
C GLU A 55 -119.85 -52.27 33.90
N LYS A 56 -120.40 -52.52 32.70
CA LYS A 56 -119.73 -52.18 31.43
C LYS A 56 -119.75 -50.68 31.13
N LEU A 57 -120.80 -49.95 31.53
CA LEU A 57 -120.87 -48.50 31.41
C LEU A 57 -119.95 -47.82 32.43
N ASP A 58 -119.98 -48.24 33.70
CA ASP A 58 -119.10 -47.74 34.77
C ASP A 58 -117.62 -47.96 34.41
N GLY A 59 -117.30 -49.14 33.86
CA GLY A 59 -115.96 -49.47 33.34
C GLY A 59 -115.58 -48.72 32.06
N PHE A 60 -116.55 -48.25 31.27
CA PHE A 60 -116.31 -47.38 30.12
C PHE A 60 -116.07 -45.93 30.56
N GLU A 61 -116.90 -45.40 31.45
CA GLU A 61 -116.77 -44.06 32.04
C GLU A 61 -115.44 -43.91 32.78
N SER A 62 -115.06 -44.90 33.59
CA SER A 62 -113.75 -44.95 34.27
C SER A 62 -112.58 -44.84 33.27
N ARG A 63 -112.67 -45.52 32.12
CA ARG A 63 -111.65 -45.43 31.06
C ARG A 63 -111.70 -44.12 30.29
N MET A 64 -112.90 -43.54 30.10
CA MET A 64 -113.09 -42.26 29.43
C MET A 64 -112.51 -41.11 30.28
N ASN A 65 -112.68 -41.16 31.61
CA ASN A 65 -112.09 -40.19 32.53
C ASN A 65 -110.55 -40.25 32.51
N ILE A 66 -109.96 -41.45 32.61
CA ILE A 66 -108.50 -41.66 32.46
C ILE A 66 -107.98 -41.15 31.09
N PHE A 67 -108.77 -41.30 30.03
CA PHE A 67 -108.43 -40.79 28.70
C PHE A 67 -108.48 -39.25 28.64
N ASN A 68 -109.50 -38.62 29.23
CA ASN A 68 -109.62 -37.16 29.33
C ASN A 68 -108.49 -36.55 30.19
N ASP A 69 -108.11 -37.19 31.31
CA ASP A 69 -106.97 -36.80 32.12
C ASP A 69 -105.65 -36.90 31.33
N THR A 70 -105.51 -37.96 30.52
CA THR A 70 -104.35 -38.17 29.65
C THR A 70 -104.26 -37.08 28.58
N LEU A 71 -105.37 -36.71 27.93
CA LEU A 71 -105.42 -35.59 26.98
C LEU A 71 -105.06 -34.26 27.67
N THR A 72 -105.63 -33.98 28.84
CA THR A 72 -105.35 -32.77 29.62
C THR A 72 -103.87 -32.66 29.99
N MET A 73 -103.21 -33.78 30.33
CA MET A 73 -101.75 -33.83 30.53
C MET A 73 -100.97 -33.59 29.23
N VAL A 74 -101.45 -34.10 28.09
CA VAL A 74 -100.82 -33.90 26.77
C VAL A 74 -100.90 -32.43 26.35
N ASP A 75 -102.05 -31.78 26.47
CA ASP A 75 -102.22 -30.35 26.19
C ASP A 75 -101.34 -29.48 27.11
N THR A 76 -101.27 -29.85 28.39
CA THR A 76 -100.36 -29.22 29.37
C THR A 76 -98.88 -29.36 28.94
N ARG A 77 -98.48 -30.52 28.38
CA ARG A 77 -97.12 -30.72 27.86
C ARG A 77 -96.85 -29.90 26.59
N PHE A 78 -97.80 -29.84 25.65
CA PHE A 78 -97.66 -29.01 24.44
C PHE A 78 -97.55 -27.53 24.78
N SER A 79 -98.39 -27.00 25.68
CA SER A 79 -98.29 -25.61 26.16
C SER A 79 -96.91 -25.30 26.77
N ASN A 80 -96.31 -26.22 27.53
CA ASN A 80 -94.94 -26.08 28.05
C ASN A 80 -93.85 -26.15 26.96
N ILE A 81 -94.09 -26.91 25.89
CA ILE A 81 -93.21 -26.98 24.71
C ILE A 81 -93.27 -25.66 23.93
N ASP A 82 -94.45 -25.11 23.66
CA ASP A 82 -94.64 -23.84 22.93
C ASP A 82 -94.03 -22.65 23.68
N ASN A 83 -94.17 -22.61 25.00
CA ASN A 83 -93.48 -21.64 25.87
C ASN A 83 -91.95 -21.81 25.84
N THR A 84 -91.46 -23.03 25.61
CA THR A 84 -90.01 -23.31 25.48
C THR A 84 -89.49 -22.89 24.11
N PHE A 85 -90.19 -23.19 23.01
CA PHE A 85 -89.84 -22.69 21.67
C PHE A 85 -89.89 -21.17 21.61
N SER A 86 -90.94 -20.53 22.13
CA SER A 86 -91.04 -19.06 22.22
C SER A 86 -89.82 -18.43 22.94
N ARG A 87 -89.27 -19.10 23.96
CA ARG A 87 -88.03 -18.70 24.65
C ARG A 87 -86.76 -18.96 23.84
N ILE A 88 -86.74 -19.96 22.97
CA ILE A 88 -85.62 -20.26 22.06
C ILE A 88 -85.61 -19.21 20.95
N ASP A 89 -86.74 -18.92 20.31
CA ASP A 89 -86.84 -17.96 19.21
C ASP A 89 -86.44 -16.55 19.65
N ASN A 90 -86.87 -16.12 20.83
CA ASN A 90 -86.41 -14.86 21.43
C ASN A 90 -84.90 -14.84 21.65
N LYS A 91 -84.28 -15.94 22.11
CA LYS A 91 -82.82 -16.04 22.25
C LYS A 91 -82.10 -16.01 20.91
N VAL A 92 -82.60 -16.73 19.90
CA VAL A 92 -82.03 -16.77 18.55
C VAL A 92 -82.11 -15.39 17.90
N SER A 93 -83.24 -14.69 18.01
CA SER A 93 -83.41 -13.30 17.53
C SER A 93 -82.43 -12.33 18.19
N ILE A 94 -82.27 -12.40 19.53
CA ILE A 94 -81.29 -11.58 20.25
C ILE A 94 -79.85 -11.91 19.83
N MET A 95 -79.52 -13.20 19.67
CA MET A 95 -78.21 -13.63 19.19
C MET A 95 -77.91 -13.13 17.78
N GLN A 96 -78.87 -13.22 16.85
CA GLN A 96 -78.75 -12.72 15.48
C GLN A 96 -78.44 -11.21 15.49
N ALA A 97 -79.25 -10.42 16.19
CA ALA A 97 -79.03 -8.96 16.31
C ALA A 97 -77.68 -8.59 16.97
N MET A 98 -77.18 -9.40 17.93
CA MET A 98 -75.85 -9.23 18.50
C MET A 98 -74.72 -9.59 17.53
N VAL A 99 -74.92 -10.61 16.69
CA VAL A 99 -73.97 -11.05 15.66
C VAL A 99 -73.88 -10.01 14.55
N ASP A 100 -75.02 -9.56 14.01
CA ASP A 100 -75.08 -8.54 12.95
C ASP A 100 -74.45 -7.23 13.39
N LYS A 101 -74.73 -6.80 14.63
CA LYS A 101 -74.09 -5.61 15.22
C LYS A 101 -72.57 -5.78 15.40
N ARG A 102 -72.10 -6.99 15.72
CA ARG A 102 -70.65 -7.27 15.82
C ARG A 102 -69.97 -7.25 14.45
N PHE A 103 -70.56 -7.87 13.44
CA PHE A 103 -70.02 -7.84 12.07
C PHE A 103 -70.00 -6.41 11.51
N SER A 104 -71.11 -5.67 11.60
CA SER A 104 -71.14 -4.27 11.16
C SER A 104 -70.08 -3.39 11.85
N ASN A 105 -69.81 -3.63 13.15
CA ASN A 105 -68.73 -2.92 13.85
C ASN A 105 -67.35 -3.34 13.34
N ILE A 106 -67.12 -4.63 13.05
CA ILE A 106 -65.86 -5.13 12.47
C ILE A 106 -65.64 -4.51 11.09
N ASP A 107 -66.65 -4.51 10.22
CA ASP A 107 -66.58 -3.95 8.87
C ASP A 107 -66.25 -2.45 8.90
N ASN A 108 -66.90 -1.68 9.78
CA ASN A 108 -66.61 -0.26 9.97
C ASN A 108 -65.16 -0.04 10.45
N THR A 109 -64.72 -0.74 11.50
CA THR A 109 -63.34 -0.62 12.02
C THR A 109 -62.30 -1.03 10.97
N PHE A 110 -62.58 -2.07 10.17
CA PHE A 110 -61.71 -2.56 9.11
C PHE A 110 -61.59 -1.56 7.96
N ASN A 111 -62.71 -1.01 7.49
CA ASN A 111 -62.75 0.01 6.45
C ASN A 111 -62.05 1.32 6.89
N GLU A 112 -62.25 1.77 8.13
CA GLU A 112 -61.53 2.91 8.71
C GLU A 112 -60.01 2.64 8.78
N THR A 113 -59.62 1.43 9.18
CA THR A 113 -58.21 1.01 9.26
C THR A 113 -57.55 0.98 7.88
N LEU A 114 -58.18 0.37 6.87
CA LEU A 114 -57.68 0.38 5.49
C LEU A 114 -57.56 1.81 4.95
N THR A 115 -58.60 2.64 5.12
CA THR A 115 -58.58 4.05 4.69
C THR A 115 -57.44 4.85 5.36
N MET A 116 -57.08 4.52 6.61
CA MET A 116 -55.93 5.13 7.28
C MET A 116 -54.60 4.61 6.71
N VAL A 117 -54.50 3.32 6.40
CA VAL A 117 -53.32 2.69 5.80
C VAL A 117 -53.06 3.25 4.40
N ASP A 118 -54.08 3.37 3.54
CA ASP A 118 -53.99 3.93 2.20
C ASP A 118 -53.51 5.39 2.22
N ARG A 119 -54.03 6.20 3.16
CA ARG A 119 -53.56 7.58 3.39
C ARG A 119 -52.11 7.64 3.85
N ARG A 120 -51.65 6.67 4.65
CA ARG A 120 -50.25 6.60 5.08
C ARG A 120 -49.33 6.20 3.93
N PHE A 121 -49.69 5.22 3.12
CA PHE A 121 -48.93 4.87 1.91
C PHE A 121 -48.89 6.04 0.92
N SER A 122 -50.03 6.66 0.62
CA SER A 122 -50.09 7.87 -0.23
C SER A 122 -49.13 8.98 0.22
N ASN A 123 -48.97 9.18 1.54
CA ASN A 123 -48.03 10.17 2.09
C ASN A 123 -46.55 9.71 1.98
N ILE A 124 -46.30 8.40 2.11
CA ILE A 124 -44.99 7.79 1.90
C ILE A 124 -44.56 7.95 0.42
N ASP A 125 -45.45 7.67 -0.53
CA ASP A 125 -45.18 7.79 -1.98
C ASP A 125 -44.90 9.25 -2.39
N ASN A 126 -45.67 10.20 -1.84
CA ASN A 126 -45.39 11.63 -1.98
C ASN A 126 -44.04 12.05 -1.36
N THR A 127 -43.62 11.38 -0.29
CA THR A 127 -42.33 11.63 0.37
C THR A 127 -41.17 11.09 -0.45
N PHE A 128 -41.27 9.86 -0.98
CA PHE A 128 -40.28 9.29 -1.90
C PHE A 128 -40.17 10.11 -3.18
N SER A 129 -41.29 10.48 -3.81
CA SER A 129 -41.31 11.36 -4.98
C SER A 129 -40.55 12.68 -4.76
N ARG A 130 -40.63 13.24 -3.55
CA ARG A 130 -39.88 14.45 -3.15
C ARG A 130 -38.39 14.20 -2.87
N ILE A 131 -38.02 12.98 -2.49
CA ILE A 131 -36.62 12.55 -2.32
C ILE A 131 -36.00 12.33 -3.71
N ASP A 132 -36.67 11.61 -4.61
CA ASP A 132 -36.15 11.30 -5.95
C ASP A 132 -35.91 12.56 -6.78
N ASN A 133 -36.81 13.54 -6.69
CA ASN A 133 -36.61 14.87 -7.29
C ASN A 133 -35.39 15.60 -6.70
N LYS A 134 -35.14 15.51 -5.38
CA LYS A 134 -33.94 16.10 -4.75
C LYS A 134 -32.65 15.39 -5.18
N VAL A 135 -32.67 14.06 -5.23
CA VAL A 135 -31.53 13.25 -5.70
C VAL A 135 -31.20 13.59 -7.15
N SER A 136 -32.21 13.71 -8.02
CA SER A 136 -32.04 14.11 -9.43
C SER A 136 -31.44 15.51 -9.58
N ILE A 137 -31.84 16.48 -8.73
CA ILE A 137 -31.25 17.83 -8.70
C ILE A 137 -29.80 17.80 -8.19
N MET A 138 -29.49 16.94 -7.20
CA MET A 138 -28.12 16.77 -6.71
C MET A 138 -27.20 16.11 -7.73
N GLN A 139 -27.69 15.11 -8.46
CA GLN A 139 -27.02 14.45 -9.59
C GLN A 139 -26.62 15.50 -10.65
N ALA A 140 -27.57 16.27 -11.16
CA ALA A 140 -27.32 17.29 -12.18
C ALA A 140 -26.30 18.35 -11.74
N LYS A 141 -26.37 18.79 -10.47
CA LYS A 141 -25.38 19.74 -9.91
C LYS A 141 -23.99 19.15 -9.72
N LEU A 142 -23.88 17.84 -9.47
CA LEU A 142 -22.60 17.15 -9.38
C LEU A 142 -21.95 17.01 -10.78
N GLU A 143 -22.76 16.76 -11.81
CA GLU A 143 -22.33 16.72 -13.20
C GLU A 143 -21.88 18.11 -13.71
N GLU A 144 -22.62 19.17 -13.36
CA GLU A 144 -22.24 20.58 -13.58
C GLU A 144 -20.92 20.94 -12.88
N LEU A 145 -20.78 20.61 -11.59
CA LEU A 145 -19.57 20.85 -10.81
C LEU A 145 -18.36 20.12 -11.39
N ASN A 146 -18.51 18.85 -11.76
CA ASN A 146 -17.44 18.07 -12.39
C ASN A 146 -17.02 18.68 -13.74
N SER A 147 -17.98 19.11 -14.54
CA SER A 147 -17.72 19.76 -15.84
C SER A 147 -16.97 21.09 -15.68
N THR A 148 -17.36 21.94 -14.72
CA THR A 148 -16.63 23.18 -14.43
C THR A 148 -15.22 22.92 -13.89
N MET A 149 -15.03 21.90 -13.05
CA MET A 149 -13.70 21.53 -12.53
C MET A 149 -12.77 21.00 -13.62
N VAL A 150 -13.28 20.21 -14.58
CA VAL A 150 -12.51 19.78 -15.77
C VAL A 150 -12.08 20.97 -16.62
N ASN A 151 -12.97 21.95 -16.84
CA ASN A 151 -12.65 23.16 -17.59
C ASN A 151 -11.56 24.00 -16.88
N ILE A 152 -11.72 24.26 -15.58
CA ILE A 152 -10.73 24.98 -14.77
C ILE A 152 -9.37 24.28 -14.79
N SER A 153 -9.34 22.95 -14.61
CA SER A 153 -8.10 22.17 -14.68
C SER A 153 -7.44 22.26 -16.06
N THR A 154 -8.25 22.20 -17.13
CA THR A 154 -7.78 22.32 -18.52
C THR A 154 -7.18 23.70 -18.80
N ASP A 155 -7.82 24.78 -18.34
CA ASP A 155 -7.35 26.15 -18.59
C ASP A 155 -6.14 26.51 -17.72
N LEU A 156 -6.03 25.99 -16.50
CA LEU A 156 -4.80 26.05 -15.70
C LEU A 156 -3.63 25.33 -16.41
N VAL A 157 -3.86 24.14 -16.96
CA VAL A 157 -2.82 23.40 -17.70
C VAL A 157 -2.38 24.17 -18.96
N LYS A 158 -3.31 24.75 -19.73
CA LYS A 158 -2.97 25.64 -20.87
C LYS A 158 -2.14 26.84 -20.41
N GLY A 159 -2.52 27.51 -19.32
CA GLY A 159 -1.79 28.66 -18.78
C GLY A 159 -0.37 28.29 -18.32
N HIS A 160 -0.20 27.12 -17.68
CA HIS A 160 1.11 26.60 -17.32
C HIS A 160 1.97 26.25 -18.55
N ILE A 161 1.39 25.64 -19.59
CA ILE A 161 2.10 25.34 -20.84
C ILE A 161 2.57 26.65 -21.49
N TYR A 162 1.66 27.60 -21.76
CA TYR A 162 1.96 28.89 -22.37
C TYR A 162 3.06 29.65 -21.61
N MET A 163 2.97 29.72 -20.27
CA MET A 163 3.97 30.40 -19.46
C MET A 163 5.31 29.64 -19.45
N SER A 164 5.31 28.31 -19.50
CA SER A 164 6.54 27.51 -19.60
C SER A 164 7.21 27.68 -20.98
N GLU A 165 6.43 27.75 -22.06
CA GLU A 165 6.92 28.00 -23.42
C GLU A 165 7.55 29.39 -23.51
N ASN A 166 6.86 30.44 -23.05
CA ASN A 166 7.36 31.80 -23.06
C ASN A 166 8.61 31.98 -22.16
N ILE A 167 8.69 31.30 -21.01
CA ILE A 167 9.90 31.32 -20.17
C ILE A 167 11.05 30.59 -20.87
N THR A 168 10.78 29.50 -21.59
CA THR A 168 11.80 28.75 -22.34
C THR A 168 12.34 29.58 -23.52
N GLU A 169 11.48 30.32 -24.21
CA GLU A 169 11.87 31.24 -25.28
C GLU A 169 12.76 32.39 -24.77
N GLU A 170 12.36 33.05 -23.69
CA GLU A 170 13.18 34.10 -23.04
C GLU A 170 14.54 33.58 -22.56
N LEU A 171 14.58 32.39 -21.95
CA LEU A 171 15.84 31.76 -21.52
C LEU A 171 16.74 31.40 -22.71
N ASN A 172 16.19 30.90 -23.82
CA ASN A 172 16.94 30.63 -25.04
C ASN A 172 17.48 31.92 -25.67
N ASN A 173 16.67 32.98 -25.74
CA ASN A 173 17.08 34.29 -26.25
C ASN A 173 18.21 34.89 -25.41
N LEU A 174 18.13 34.80 -24.07
CA LEU A 174 19.19 35.22 -23.17
C LEU A 174 20.47 34.37 -23.33
N SER A 175 20.33 33.05 -23.49
CA SER A 175 21.46 32.15 -23.74
C SER A 175 22.21 32.54 -25.02
N ASN A 176 21.48 32.69 -26.13
CA ASN A 176 22.03 33.10 -27.42
C ASN A 176 22.75 34.47 -27.34
N HIS A 177 22.19 35.41 -26.56
CA HIS A 177 22.79 36.72 -26.35
C HIS A 177 24.12 36.66 -25.56
N VAL A 178 24.20 35.79 -24.53
CA VAL A 178 25.42 35.54 -23.75
C VAL A 178 26.50 34.86 -24.60
N GLU A 179 26.15 33.89 -25.44
CA GLU A 179 27.11 33.26 -26.36
C GLU A 179 27.69 34.29 -27.33
N ALA A 180 26.82 35.05 -28.01
CA ALA A 180 27.22 36.00 -29.06
C ALA A 180 28.03 37.21 -28.56
N LEU A 181 27.71 37.76 -27.37
CA LEU A 181 28.44 38.92 -26.83
C LEU A 181 29.66 38.54 -25.99
N ILE A 182 29.53 37.57 -25.09
CA ILE A 182 30.56 37.32 -24.07
C ILE A 182 31.49 36.21 -24.52
N ILE A 183 30.95 35.08 -25.02
CA ILE A 183 31.78 33.93 -25.35
C ILE A 183 32.59 34.18 -26.64
N ASP A 184 31.98 34.77 -27.67
CA ASP A 184 32.68 35.01 -28.94
C ASP A 184 33.72 36.15 -28.87
N ASP A 185 33.48 37.21 -28.09
CA ASP A 185 34.51 38.22 -27.81
C ASP A 185 35.67 37.63 -26.98
N LEU A 186 35.38 36.83 -25.94
CA LEU A 186 36.43 36.14 -25.18
C LEU A 186 37.22 35.15 -26.05
N LYS A 187 36.59 34.39 -26.95
CA LYS A 187 37.28 33.55 -27.94
C LYS A 187 38.22 34.39 -28.81
N SER A 188 37.73 35.50 -29.36
CA SER A 188 38.52 36.42 -30.21
C SER A 188 39.75 36.97 -29.47
N ASN A 189 39.56 37.44 -28.24
CA ASN A 189 40.63 37.94 -27.38
C ASN A 189 41.65 36.85 -27.02
N ILE A 190 41.21 35.63 -26.71
CA ILE A 190 42.10 34.48 -26.46
C ILE A 190 42.92 34.12 -27.70
N VAL A 191 42.34 34.13 -28.90
CA VAL A 191 43.06 33.88 -30.16
C VAL A 191 44.13 34.95 -30.38
N ASN A 192 43.79 36.24 -30.26
CA ASN A 192 44.74 37.35 -30.41
C ASN A 192 45.92 37.25 -29.41
N ILE A 193 45.64 36.95 -28.14
CA ILE A 193 46.67 36.76 -27.10
C ILE A 193 47.55 35.54 -27.43
N THR A 194 46.96 34.44 -27.90
CA THR A 194 47.69 33.21 -28.27
C THR A 194 48.62 33.46 -29.47
N GLU A 195 48.16 34.18 -30.49
CA GLU A 195 49.01 34.60 -31.60
C GLU A 195 50.16 35.50 -31.17
N GLN A 196 49.91 36.44 -30.26
CA GLN A 196 50.95 37.35 -29.76
C GLN A 196 52.01 36.58 -28.97
N LEU A 197 51.60 35.70 -28.05
CA LEU A 197 52.51 34.81 -27.31
C LEU A 197 53.34 33.92 -28.25
N ALA A 198 52.78 33.46 -29.37
CA ALA A 198 53.53 32.70 -30.37
C ALA A 198 54.58 33.54 -31.10
N LYS A 199 54.28 34.81 -31.43
CA LYS A 199 55.22 35.79 -32.02
C LYS A 199 56.34 36.14 -31.04
N ASP A 200 56.00 36.36 -29.77
CA ASP A 200 56.94 36.69 -28.70
C ASP A 200 57.87 35.52 -28.39
N HIS A 201 57.33 34.31 -28.18
CA HIS A 201 58.13 33.09 -27.98
C HIS A 201 59.08 32.80 -29.16
N THR A 202 58.63 33.03 -30.40
CA THR A 202 59.48 32.90 -31.60
C THR A 202 60.62 33.92 -31.60
N THR A 203 60.38 35.11 -31.04
CA THR A 203 61.40 36.17 -30.89
C THR A 203 62.38 35.84 -29.77
N THR A 204 61.90 35.42 -28.60
CA THR A 204 62.73 34.92 -27.49
C THR A 204 63.63 33.78 -27.94
N LYS A 205 63.11 32.82 -28.71
CA LYS A 205 63.91 31.70 -29.26
C LYS A 205 65.05 32.20 -30.17
N LYS A 206 64.82 33.21 -31.02
CA LYS A 206 65.89 33.81 -31.84
C LYS A 206 66.94 34.49 -30.96
N CYS A 207 66.55 35.20 -29.91
CA CYS A 207 67.48 35.82 -28.97
C CYS A 207 68.34 34.78 -28.23
N ILE A 208 67.75 33.66 -27.79
CA ILE A 208 68.48 32.55 -27.17
C ILE A 208 69.52 31.99 -28.15
N THR A 209 69.15 31.67 -29.39
CA THR A 209 70.10 31.15 -30.39
C THR A 209 71.19 32.16 -30.78
N MET A 210 70.91 33.47 -30.72
CA MET A 210 71.95 34.50 -30.85
C MET A 210 72.89 34.53 -29.64
N GLN A 211 72.38 34.37 -28.41
CA GLN A 211 73.22 34.26 -27.21
C GLN A 211 74.07 32.98 -27.21
N GLU A 212 73.50 31.83 -27.57
CA GLU A 212 74.22 30.54 -27.71
C GLU A 212 75.39 30.67 -28.70
N LYS A 213 75.15 31.30 -29.86
CA LYS A 213 76.20 31.56 -30.85
C LYS A 213 77.28 32.51 -30.32
N LEU A 214 76.89 33.60 -29.65
CA LEU A 214 77.83 34.57 -29.08
C LEU A 214 78.68 33.95 -27.95
N PHE A 215 78.09 33.13 -27.09
CA PHE A 215 78.83 32.37 -26.06
C PHE A 215 79.79 31.35 -26.67
N THR A 216 79.43 30.74 -27.80
CA THR A 216 80.34 29.86 -28.55
C THR A 216 81.52 30.65 -29.11
N GLU A 217 81.27 31.80 -29.76
CA GLU A 217 82.33 32.68 -30.29
C GLU A 217 83.25 33.23 -29.19
N PHE A 218 82.71 33.57 -28.01
CA PHE A 218 83.54 33.96 -26.86
C PHE A 218 84.42 32.82 -26.36
N ARG A 219 83.88 31.61 -26.27
CA ARG A 219 84.64 30.44 -25.83
C ARG A 219 85.70 30.04 -26.87
N ASP A 220 85.38 30.07 -28.16
CA ASP A 220 86.36 29.79 -29.22
C ASP A 220 87.53 30.80 -29.17
N MET A 221 87.28 32.06 -28.78
CA MET A 221 88.33 33.05 -28.51
C MET A 221 89.10 32.78 -27.19
N GLU A 222 88.44 32.28 -26.15
CA GLU A 222 89.09 31.90 -24.88
C GLU A 222 90.01 30.68 -25.07
N ASP A 223 89.52 29.63 -25.74
CA ASP A 223 90.27 28.44 -26.13
C ASP A 223 91.46 28.84 -27.06
N TYR A 224 91.26 29.74 -28.03
CA TYR A 224 92.34 30.29 -28.88
C TYR A 224 93.40 31.05 -28.07
N MET A 225 93.00 31.95 -27.15
CA MET A 225 93.95 32.69 -26.31
C MET A 225 94.72 31.76 -25.37
N ALA A 226 94.09 30.68 -24.88
CA ALA A 226 94.76 29.67 -24.08
C ALA A 226 95.83 28.93 -24.88
N ASP A 227 95.54 28.49 -26.11
CA ASP A 227 96.52 27.84 -26.99
C ASP A 227 97.66 28.79 -27.41
N GLU A 228 97.37 30.05 -27.75
CA GLU A 228 98.39 31.08 -28.05
C GLU A 228 99.29 31.32 -26.82
N LEU A 229 98.71 31.42 -25.61
CA LEU A 229 99.46 31.57 -24.36
C LEU A 229 100.29 30.32 -24.02
N ILE A 230 99.78 29.12 -24.28
CA ILE A 230 100.51 27.85 -24.14
C ILE A 230 101.68 27.79 -25.14
N ASN A 231 101.47 28.22 -26.39
CA ASN A 231 102.50 28.28 -27.43
C ASN A 231 103.62 29.28 -27.06
N VAL A 232 103.27 30.50 -26.65
CA VAL A 232 104.22 31.50 -26.16
C VAL A 232 104.96 30.98 -24.92
N THR A 233 104.26 30.41 -23.94
CA THR A 233 104.86 29.83 -22.73
C THR A 233 105.80 28.69 -23.06
N THR A 234 105.45 27.81 -24.00
CA THR A 234 106.28 26.67 -24.44
C THR A 234 107.50 27.14 -25.21
N THR A 235 107.34 28.15 -26.06
CA THR A 235 108.44 28.77 -26.81
C THR A 235 109.43 29.44 -25.86
N VAL A 236 108.95 30.31 -24.97
CA VAL A 236 109.77 30.98 -23.93
C VAL A 236 110.43 29.95 -23.02
N LYS A 237 109.70 28.94 -22.56
CA LYS A 237 110.25 27.83 -21.76
C LYS A 237 111.32 27.04 -22.52
N SER A 238 111.17 26.82 -23.83
CA SER A 238 112.18 26.13 -24.64
C SER A 238 113.46 26.97 -24.81
N SER A 239 113.34 28.29 -25.00
CA SER A 239 114.48 29.21 -25.06
C SER A 239 115.19 29.31 -23.71
N ILE A 240 114.42 29.48 -22.62
CA ILE A 240 114.96 29.51 -21.25
C ILE A 240 115.60 28.16 -20.89
N ILE A 241 115.02 27.01 -21.26
CA ILE A 241 115.66 25.70 -21.05
C ILE A 241 116.93 25.57 -21.90
N LYS A 242 116.97 26.10 -23.12
CA LYS A 242 118.18 26.07 -23.96
C LYS A 242 119.31 26.94 -23.38
N GLU A 243 118.96 28.12 -22.88
CA GLU A 243 119.90 29.05 -22.22
C GLU A 243 120.34 28.52 -20.86
N LEU A 244 119.41 28.04 -20.02
CA LEU A 244 119.71 27.34 -18.78
C LEU A 244 120.54 26.08 -19.02
N ASN A 245 120.28 25.26 -20.04
CA ASN A 245 121.12 24.10 -20.35
C ASN A 245 122.52 24.53 -20.82
N THR A 246 122.66 25.65 -21.52
CA THR A 246 123.98 26.21 -21.87
C THR A 246 124.72 26.67 -20.61
N ASN A 247 124.02 27.34 -19.70
CA ASN A 247 124.56 27.79 -18.41
C ASN A 247 124.82 26.63 -17.45
N ILE A 248 124.00 25.58 -17.45
CA ILE A 248 124.16 24.35 -16.66
C ILE A 248 125.30 23.51 -17.21
N ILE A 249 125.56 23.48 -18.53
CA ILE A 249 126.78 22.85 -19.06
C ILE A 249 128.00 23.61 -18.55
N ASN A 250 128.03 24.95 -18.66
CA ASN A 250 129.10 25.78 -18.11
C ASN A 250 129.28 25.58 -16.59
N ILE A 251 128.18 25.56 -15.83
CA ILE A 251 128.17 25.40 -14.38
C ILE A 251 128.50 23.95 -14.00
N SER A 252 128.14 22.93 -14.78
CA SER A 252 128.59 21.55 -14.57
C SER A 252 130.09 21.41 -14.81
N THR A 253 130.67 22.09 -15.82
CA THR A 253 132.15 22.19 -15.89
C THR A 253 132.79 23.01 -14.77
N GLN A 254 132.00 23.74 -13.96
CA GLN A 254 132.46 24.37 -12.71
C GLN A 254 132.12 23.55 -11.46
N ILE A 255 131.15 22.63 -11.53
CA ILE A 255 130.69 21.78 -10.44
C ILE A 255 131.43 20.44 -10.45
N GLU A 256 131.81 19.89 -11.61
CA GLU A 256 132.83 18.83 -11.66
C GLU A 256 134.18 19.32 -11.09
N ASP A 257 134.46 20.63 -11.20
CA ASP A 257 135.62 21.35 -10.61
C ASP A 257 135.42 21.72 -9.12
N LEU A 258 134.22 21.46 -8.54
CA LEU A 258 133.87 21.79 -7.13
C LEU A 258 133.29 20.60 -6.32
N GLU A 259 132.84 19.52 -6.95
CA GLU A 259 132.41 18.27 -6.30
C GLU A 259 133.62 17.41 -5.88
N GLU A 260 134.82 17.65 -6.40
CA GLU A 260 136.07 17.23 -5.76
C GLU A 260 136.31 17.99 -4.42
N HIS A 261 135.63 19.11 -4.18
CA HIS A 261 135.85 19.99 -3.02
C HIS A 261 134.80 19.92 -1.88
N MET A 262 133.55 19.48 -2.11
CA MET A 262 132.49 19.55 -1.07
C MET A 262 131.67 18.28 -0.86
N ASN A 263 132.01 17.53 0.20
CA ASN A 263 131.14 16.54 0.83
C ASN A 263 130.08 17.18 1.76
N ALA A 264 128.92 16.50 1.89
CA ALA A 264 127.94 16.52 3.00
C ALA A 264 126.97 17.73 3.22
N ALA A 265 125.65 17.48 3.08
CA ALA A 265 124.57 17.77 4.07
C ALA A 265 123.11 17.47 3.55
N ASP A 266 122.25 16.85 4.38
CA ASP A 266 120.81 16.49 4.15
C ASP A 266 119.82 17.70 4.22
N THR A 267 118.54 17.75 3.74
CA THR A 267 117.26 16.94 3.76
C THR A 267 116.48 16.93 5.11
N ASN A 268 115.12 16.79 5.29
CA ASN A 268 113.89 16.41 4.50
C ASN A 268 112.60 16.97 5.25
N LEU A 269 111.25 16.75 5.08
CA LEU A 269 110.30 15.88 4.33
C LEU A 269 108.88 16.57 4.09
N LEU A 270 107.69 15.90 4.22
CA LEU A 270 106.42 16.22 3.47
C LEU A 270 105.05 15.54 3.95
N ASN A 271 103.86 15.98 3.44
CA ASN A 271 102.52 15.29 3.18
C ASN A 271 101.51 14.88 4.34
N CYS A 272 100.21 14.43 4.26
CA CYS A 272 99.14 14.00 3.26
C CYS A 272 97.69 13.92 3.97
N THR A 273 96.46 13.47 3.51
CA THR A 273 95.52 13.55 2.31
C THR A 273 94.10 12.83 2.49
N ILE A 274 92.95 13.36 1.94
CA ILE A 274 91.53 12.82 1.60
C ILE A 274 90.69 11.91 2.56
N MET A 275 89.38 11.47 2.43
CA MET A 275 88.26 11.25 1.41
C MET A 275 86.81 11.61 1.97
N ASN A 276 85.55 11.15 1.65
CA ASN A 276 84.81 10.15 0.77
C ASN A 276 83.24 10.48 0.59
N ASN A 277 82.30 9.59 0.12
CA ASN A 277 80.88 9.88 -0.35
C ASN A 277 79.83 8.67 -0.37
N LYS A 278 78.45 8.80 -0.43
CA LYS A 278 77.44 7.69 -0.80
C LYS A 278 75.87 7.97 -0.93
N ALA A 279 75.06 6.97 -1.38
CA ALA A 279 73.57 6.97 -1.66
C ALA A 279 72.80 5.61 -1.38
N ILE A 280 71.45 5.50 -1.60
CA ILE A 280 70.50 4.45 -1.07
C ILE A 280 69.50 3.80 -2.12
N ASN A 281 68.71 2.77 -1.73
CA ASN A 281 68.02 1.71 -2.54
C ASN A 281 66.50 1.49 -2.17
N SER A 282 65.71 0.66 -2.89
CA SER A 282 64.23 0.55 -2.74
C SER A 282 63.60 -0.86 -2.56
N SER A 283 62.94 -1.15 -1.41
CA SER A 283 62.14 -2.39 -1.20
C SER A 283 61.18 -2.39 0.02
N GLN A 284 60.43 -1.32 0.30
CA GLN A 284 59.91 -1.05 1.68
C GLN A 284 58.38 -0.89 1.85
N TYR A 285 57.55 -1.04 0.81
CA TYR A 285 56.13 -0.61 0.86
C TYR A 285 55.11 -1.75 0.73
N GLN A 286 54.02 -1.65 1.52
CA GLN A 286 52.84 -2.53 1.40
C GLN A 286 51.93 -2.02 0.28
N TRP A 287 51.81 -2.80 -0.79
CA TRP A 287 50.98 -2.46 -1.94
C TRP A 287 49.59 -3.12 -1.87
N HIS A 288 48.57 -2.34 -2.20
CA HIS A 288 47.18 -2.76 -2.37
C HIS A 288 46.86 -2.78 -3.86
N ILE A 289 46.05 -3.75 -4.31
CA ILE A 289 45.64 -3.90 -5.72
C ILE A 289 44.11 -3.91 -5.78
N VAL A 290 43.56 -3.12 -6.70
CA VAL A 290 42.13 -3.08 -7.05
C VAL A 290 42.05 -3.05 -8.58
N ASP A 291 41.26 -3.92 -9.21
CA ASP A 291 41.20 -4.09 -10.67
C ASP A 291 42.58 -4.22 -11.36
N THR A 292 43.07 -3.16 -12.00
CA THR A 292 44.38 -3.05 -12.67
C THR A 292 45.28 -1.97 -12.04
N ASP A 293 44.91 -1.55 -10.84
CA ASP A 293 45.37 -0.36 -10.13
C ASP A 293 46.10 -0.77 -8.86
N ARG A 294 47.15 -0.03 -8.49
CA ARG A 294 48.02 -0.38 -7.37
C ARG A 294 48.49 0.85 -6.62
N PHE A 295 48.35 0.85 -5.29
CA PHE A 295 48.70 1.98 -4.44
C PHE A 295 49.25 1.54 -3.07
N VAL A 296 49.85 2.47 -2.34
CA VAL A 296 50.31 2.32 -0.96
C VAL A 296 49.51 3.29 -0.08
N ARG A 297 48.93 2.80 1.02
CA ARG A 297 48.31 3.64 2.06
C ARG A 297 49.34 3.96 3.14
N PHE A 298 49.51 5.23 3.46
CA PHE A 298 50.22 5.67 4.67
C PHE A 298 49.20 6.22 5.68
N PRO A 299 48.99 5.55 6.83
CA PRO A 299 48.06 5.98 7.87
C PRO A 299 48.68 7.08 8.75
N GLN A 300 49.01 8.21 8.12
CA GLN A 300 49.63 9.37 8.75
C GLN A 300 48.88 10.63 8.31
N GLU A 301 48.26 11.32 9.26
CA GLU A 301 47.44 12.49 8.96
C GLU A 301 48.33 13.72 8.74
N MET A 302 48.27 14.29 7.53
CA MET A 302 49.10 15.42 7.13
C MET A 302 48.45 16.24 6.01
N ASN A 303 49.02 17.41 5.73
CA ASN A 303 48.51 18.29 4.68
C ASN A 303 48.85 17.75 3.29
N TRP A 304 48.13 18.17 2.26
CA TRP A 304 48.27 17.59 0.91
C TRP A 304 49.68 17.80 0.32
N ASP A 305 50.35 18.91 0.60
CA ASP A 305 51.72 19.15 0.15
C ASP A 305 52.74 18.31 0.95
N ASP A 306 52.52 18.07 2.25
CA ASP A 306 53.32 17.12 3.04
C ASP A 306 53.12 15.68 2.51
N ALA A 307 51.87 15.31 2.23
CA ALA A 307 51.47 14.00 1.69
C ALA A 307 52.13 13.74 0.32
N ARG A 308 52.17 14.78 -0.52
CA ARG A 308 52.87 14.72 -1.80
C ARG A 308 54.38 14.59 -1.64
N ALA A 309 54.98 15.30 -0.68
CA ALA A 309 56.39 15.17 -0.35
C ALA A 309 56.74 13.75 0.14
N LEU A 310 55.88 13.13 0.96
CA LEU A 310 56.00 11.75 1.40
C LEU A 310 56.00 10.77 0.21
N CYS A 311 55.00 10.85 -0.68
CA CYS A 311 54.94 9.99 -1.87
C CYS A 311 56.19 10.12 -2.73
N ARG A 312 56.65 11.36 -2.96
CA ARG A 312 57.85 11.67 -3.76
C ARG A 312 59.15 11.19 -3.12
N GLY A 313 59.28 11.30 -1.80
CA GLY A 313 60.37 10.69 -1.04
C GLY A 313 60.38 9.15 -1.13
N CYS A 314 59.24 8.55 -1.46
CA CYS A 314 59.07 7.11 -1.67
C CYS A 314 59.13 6.69 -3.15
N GLY A 315 59.44 7.60 -4.08
CA GLY A 315 59.52 7.33 -5.52
C GLY A 315 58.17 7.24 -6.26
N MET A 316 57.08 7.73 -5.65
CA MET A 316 55.72 7.79 -6.19
C MET A 316 55.24 9.26 -6.30
N ASP A 317 54.01 9.50 -6.72
CA ASP A 317 53.32 10.77 -6.45
C ASP A 317 51.96 10.45 -5.76
N LEU A 318 51.14 11.47 -5.45
CA LEU A 318 49.81 11.22 -4.89
C LEU A 318 48.90 10.46 -5.87
N TYR A 319 48.16 9.48 -5.36
CA TYR A 319 47.51 8.45 -6.16
C TYR A 319 46.33 8.96 -7.00
N LYS A 320 46.21 8.46 -8.24
CA LYS A 320 45.07 8.65 -9.15
C LYS A 320 44.45 7.28 -9.47
N PRO A 321 43.27 6.95 -8.93
CA PRO A 321 42.54 5.76 -9.33
C PRO A 321 42.04 5.87 -10.78
N LYS A 322 42.14 4.78 -11.55
CA LYS A 322 41.36 4.55 -12.77
C LYS A 322 39.89 4.23 -12.44
N ASN A 323 39.66 3.44 -11.38
CA ASN A 323 38.33 3.10 -10.89
C ASN A 323 38.11 3.65 -9.47
N ILE A 324 37.69 4.91 -9.40
CA ILE A 324 37.58 5.68 -8.16
C ILE A 324 36.57 5.02 -7.18
N VAL A 325 35.45 4.48 -7.69
CA VAL A 325 34.41 3.84 -6.85
C VAL A 325 34.88 2.48 -6.31
N ALA A 326 35.53 1.64 -7.11
CA ALA A 326 36.06 0.36 -6.63
C ALA A 326 37.18 0.54 -5.60
N VAL A 327 38.06 1.54 -5.78
CA VAL A 327 39.08 1.89 -4.79
C VAL A 327 38.44 2.40 -3.49
N ALA A 328 37.45 3.29 -3.56
CA ALA A 328 36.75 3.78 -2.38
C ALA A 328 36.06 2.66 -1.60
N LYS A 329 35.40 1.73 -2.30
CA LYS A 329 34.78 0.56 -1.68
C LYS A 329 35.83 -0.38 -1.07
N TYR A 330 36.94 -0.66 -1.77
CA TYR A 330 38.02 -1.47 -1.20
C TYR A 330 38.57 -0.86 0.10
N LEU A 331 38.71 0.46 0.15
CA LEU A 331 39.18 1.18 1.34
C LEU A 331 38.15 1.14 2.49
N GLU A 332 36.85 1.23 2.20
CA GLU A 332 35.76 1.03 3.18
C GLU A 332 35.70 -0.42 3.70
N ASP A 333 35.83 -1.42 2.80
CA ASP A 333 35.79 -2.85 3.14
C ASP A 333 37.03 -3.35 3.93
N ASN A 334 38.19 -2.67 3.83
CA ASN A 334 39.47 -3.15 4.37
C ASN A 334 40.10 -2.25 5.46
N PHE A 335 39.61 -1.01 5.63
CA PHE A 335 40.18 -0.04 6.58
C PHE A 335 39.08 0.70 7.37
N SER A 336 39.47 1.77 8.05
CA SER A 336 38.57 2.62 8.84
C SER A 336 37.93 3.72 8.00
N ASP A 337 36.65 4.03 8.25
CA ASP A 337 35.94 5.26 7.83
C ASP A 337 36.83 6.51 7.90
N LYS A 338 37.35 6.93 6.73
CA LYS A 338 38.28 8.05 6.62
C LYS A 338 38.09 8.82 5.31
N TRP A 339 38.80 9.94 5.23
CA TRP A 339 39.13 10.59 3.98
C TRP A 339 40.52 10.16 3.52
N TYR A 340 40.78 10.23 2.22
CA TYR A 340 42.10 9.92 1.66
C TYR A 340 42.54 10.96 0.63
N TRP A 341 43.77 11.50 0.74
CA TRP A 341 44.29 12.43 -0.25
C TRP A 341 44.50 11.75 -1.60
N LEU A 342 44.05 12.42 -2.67
CA LEU A 342 44.24 12.00 -4.06
C LEU A 342 45.16 12.97 -4.81
N GLY A 343 45.74 12.48 -5.91
CA GLY A 343 46.65 13.22 -6.78
C GLY A 343 45.98 14.26 -7.67
N ALA A 344 45.11 15.11 -7.13
CA ALA A 344 44.57 16.27 -7.83
C ALA A 344 44.40 17.49 -6.92
N ARG A 345 44.47 18.67 -7.52
CA ARG A 345 44.35 19.98 -6.86
C ARG A 345 43.71 20.99 -7.80
N GLY A 346 43.00 21.96 -7.24
CA GLY A 346 42.35 23.03 -7.99
C GLY A 346 43.36 23.95 -8.68
N ASN A 347 43.04 24.39 -9.89
CA ASN A 347 43.86 25.32 -10.68
C ASN A 347 43.18 26.69 -10.93
N GLY A 348 42.09 26.98 -10.21
CA GLY A 348 41.24 28.15 -10.41
C GLY A 348 40.04 27.91 -11.34
N ALA A 349 40.09 26.88 -12.19
CA ALA A 349 39.02 26.55 -13.15
C ALA A 349 38.46 25.13 -12.99
N ASN A 350 39.32 24.16 -12.69
CA ASN A 350 38.96 22.75 -12.47
C ASN A 350 39.84 22.14 -11.37
N GLN A 351 39.40 21.01 -10.80
CA GLN A 351 40.31 20.08 -10.12
C GLN A 351 41.13 19.36 -11.19
N ALA A 352 42.47 19.41 -11.08
CA ALA A 352 43.40 18.92 -12.09
C ALA A 352 44.28 17.81 -11.51
N TRP A 353 44.38 16.68 -12.22
CA TRP A 353 45.20 15.54 -11.83
C TRP A 353 46.69 15.84 -12.05
N LEU A 354 47.53 15.38 -11.11
CA LEU A 354 48.98 15.54 -11.14
C LEU A 354 49.67 14.80 -12.29
N SER A 355 49.05 13.72 -12.79
CA SER A 355 49.46 13.01 -14.01
C SER A 355 48.88 13.60 -15.30
N GLY A 356 48.20 14.75 -15.22
CA GLY A 356 47.52 15.39 -16.33
C GLY A 356 46.04 15.01 -16.48
N GLY A 357 45.31 15.88 -17.16
CA GLY A 357 43.85 15.84 -17.28
C GLY A 357 43.12 16.48 -16.09
N VAL A 358 41.82 16.73 -16.27
CA VAL A 358 40.93 17.24 -15.21
C VAL A 358 40.16 16.11 -14.54
N VAL A 359 39.68 16.35 -13.32
CA VAL A 359 38.58 15.58 -12.72
C VAL A 359 37.29 16.05 -13.39
N SER A 360 36.49 15.13 -13.93
CA SER A 360 35.25 15.48 -14.63
C SER A 360 34.18 15.95 -13.65
N ARG A 361 33.27 16.83 -14.09
CA ARG A 361 32.02 17.10 -13.33
C ARG A 361 31.08 15.90 -13.28
N SER A 362 31.29 14.91 -14.16
CA SER A 362 30.58 13.62 -14.18
C SER A 362 31.27 12.51 -13.36
N ASP A 363 32.41 12.79 -12.74
CA ASP A 363 33.06 11.84 -11.81
C ASP A 363 32.19 11.69 -10.54
N PRO A 364 32.38 10.64 -9.72
CA PRO A 364 31.49 10.32 -8.60
C PRO A 364 31.61 11.30 -7.41
N TRP A 365 31.10 12.52 -7.56
CA TRP A 365 31.16 13.58 -6.53
C TRP A 365 30.14 13.40 -5.41
N TYR A 366 30.62 13.55 -4.18
CA TYR A 366 29.78 13.84 -3.03
C TYR A 366 29.29 15.29 -3.11
N ARG A 367 27.97 15.49 -3.08
CA ARG A 367 27.33 16.82 -3.13
C ARG A 367 27.91 17.72 -4.24
N ASP A 368 28.04 19.01 -3.96
CA ASP A 368 28.52 20.07 -4.86
C ASP A 368 30.05 20.27 -4.86
N TYR A 369 30.84 19.33 -4.30
CA TYR A 369 32.28 19.56 -4.09
C TYR A 369 33.09 19.79 -5.38
N TYR A 370 32.56 19.42 -6.56
CA TYR A 370 33.13 19.76 -7.88
C TYR A 370 33.24 21.27 -8.14
N LYS A 371 32.56 22.12 -7.35
CA LYS A 371 32.65 23.59 -7.44
C LYS A 371 33.90 24.17 -6.76
N HIS A 372 34.54 23.41 -5.88
CA HIS A 372 35.74 23.82 -5.14
C HIS A 372 37.00 23.55 -5.96
N VAL A 373 37.38 24.53 -6.79
CA VAL A 373 38.46 24.44 -7.78
C VAL A 373 39.60 25.43 -7.52
N GLY A 374 39.63 26.09 -6.36
CA GLY A 374 40.67 27.05 -5.99
C GLY A 374 42.04 26.39 -5.80
N THR A 375 43.13 27.16 -5.86
CA THR A 375 44.50 26.64 -5.65
C THR A 375 44.78 26.20 -4.21
N SER A 376 43.86 26.50 -3.29
CA SER A 376 43.76 25.98 -1.92
C SER A 376 42.96 24.68 -1.79
N ASP A 377 42.26 24.23 -2.84
CA ASP A 377 41.30 23.13 -2.76
C ASP A 377 41.94 21.85 -3.33
N CYS A 378 42.11 20.83 -2.50
CA CYS A 378 42.75 19.57 -2.87
C CYS A 378 41.74 18.42 -2.88
N LEU A 379 41.90 17.47 -3.81
CA LEU A 379 40.97 16.35 -4.00
C LEU A 379 41.18 15.27 -2.94
N GLN A 380 40.08 14.78 -2.38
CA GLN A 380 40.05 13.69 -1.41
C GLN A 380 38.95 12.66 -1.74
N LEU A 381 39.19 11.41 -1.35
CA LEU A 381 38.26 10.29 -1.46
C LEU A 381 37.47 10.11 -0.15
N ILE A 382 36.27 9.58 -0.24
CA ILE A 382 35.34 9.31 0.87
C ILE A 382 35.13 7.81 1.05
N THR A 383 35.26 7.31 2.27
CA THR A 383 35.02 5.90 2.63
C THR A 383 34.21 5.74 3.92
N TYR A 384 33.36 6.72 4.24
CA TYR A 384 32.52 6.71 5.44
C TYR A 384 31.04 6.87 5.08
N ASN A 385 30.14 6.53 6.00
CA ASN A 385 28.67 6.59 5.83
C ASN A 385 28.10 5.79 4.63
N GLY A 386 28.84 4.82 4.06
CA GLY A 386 28.38 4.05 2.90
C GLY A 386 28.27 4.89 1.62
N GLU A 387 29.01 5.98 1.49
CA GLU A 387 29.11 6.75 0.24
C GLU A 387 29.70 5.96 -0.96
N PRO A 388 30.66 5.03 -0.77
CA PRO A 388 31.09 4.11 -1.84
C PRO A 388 29.97 3.23 -2.39
N ALA A 389 29.07 2.73 -1.53
CA ALA A 389 27.89 1.98 -1.97
C ALA A 389 26.85 2.82 -2.73
N LYS A 390 26.89 4.16 -2.60
CA LYS A 390 26.06 5.12 -3.35
C LYS A 390 26.72 5.61 -4.64
N GLY A 391 28.03 5.39 -4.80
CA GLY A 391 28.80 5.91 -5.93
C GLY A 391 29.14 7.40 -5.83
N THR A 392 29.25 7.96 -4.62
CA THR A 392 29.45 9.40 -4.35
C THR A 392 30.70 9.65 -3.51
N VAL A 393 31.87 9.35 -4.09
CA VAL A 393 33.13 9.11 -3.35
C VAL A 393 34.19 10.21 -3.45
N LEU A 394 34.01 11.25 -4.26
CA LEU A 394 34.95 12.38 -4.37
C LEU A 394 34.47 13.59 -3.58
N GLY A 395 35.37 14.19 -2.81
CA GLY A 395 35.21 15.51 -2.21
C GLY A 395 36.47 16.36 -2.37
N THR A 396 36.45 17.55 -1.81
CA THR A 396 37.66 18.38 -1.65
C THR A 396 37.79 18.86 -0.21
N ALA A 397 38.99 19.25 0.18
CA ALA A 397 39.27 19.98 1.41
C ALA A 397 40.32 21.05 1.14
N SER A 398 40.49 21.98 2.08
CA SER A 398 41.69 22.84 2.08
C SER A 398 42.94 21.96 2.06
N CYS A 399 43.86 22.21 1.13
CA CYS A 399 45.15 21.52 1.04
C CYS A 399 45.94 21.59 2.36
N THR A 400 45.67 22.59 3.21
CA THR A 400 46.27 22.76 4.54
C THR A 400 45.65 21.89 5.64
N ASN A 401 44.55 21.17 5.37
CA ASN A 401 43.91 20.30 6.37
C ASN A 401 44.84 19.14 6.75
N ARG A 402 44.92 18.83 8.05
CA ARG A 402 45.83 17.83 8.62
C ARG A 402 45.12 16.74 9.43
N THR A 403 43.79 16.75 9.52
CA THR A 403 43.03 15.84 10.40
C THR A 403 42.07 14.94 9.63
N ASN A 404 42.04 13.66 10.03
CA ASN A 404 41.21 12.57 9.49
C ASN A 404 41.35 12.30 7.97
N ILE A 405 42.47 12.71 7.36
CA ILE A 405 42.82 12.38 5.97
C ILE A 405 44.11 11.56 5.95
N ASP A 406 44.05 10.33 5.44
CA ASP A 406 45.20 9.45 5.19
C ASP A 406 45.81 9.71 3.79
N VAL A 407 47.03 9.24 3.56
CA VAL A 407 47.74 9.44 2.28
C VAL A 407 47.69 8.17 1.41
N LEU A 408 47.37 8.35 0.13
CA LEU A 408 47.51 7.31 -0.90
C LEU A 408 48.57 7.72 -1.93
N CYS A 409 49.57 6.87 -2.14
CA CYS A 409 50.61 7.05 -3.16
C CYS A 409 50.53 5.91 -4.20
N GLY A 410 50.89 6.18 -5.46
CA GLY A 410 50.98 5.15 -6.51
C GLY A 410 51.57 5.66 -7.81
#